data_AF-A0A239QJY8-F1
#
_entry.id   AF-A0A239QJY8-F1
#
_cell.length_a   1.000
_cell.length_b   1.000
_cell.length_c   1.000
_cell.angle_alpha   90.00
_cell.angle_beta   90.00
_cell.angle_gamma   90.00
#
_symmetry.space_group_name_H-M   'P 1'
#
loop_
_entity.id
_entity.type
_entity.pdbx_description
1 polymer ?
#
loop_
_entity_poly.entity_id
_entity_poly.type
_entity_poly.pdbx_seq_one_letter_code
_entity_poly.pdbx_strand_id
1 'polypeptide(L)'
;MAQIQLNEQIAFLRRQKGLTQEALAQQLGVTNQTVSKWESGQCCPDIQLLPVLADLFGISVDELMGHTPSGSLDSLCLGLKSYFTNLPEGQSFEDAYRLAAQLHEIVMTDGYKKRLPWSEKNYAEENMTRWGLSACSEAPGNTLRSGNVLLFTRNDAYQSPKAAELRAIQAALKMLSDRKALKVFFALQDLTVRDPDLYVTADGIAAKAKLDIDETEEILSDLPVTVLEDGVTEKYRIEGSAAWLADVIRLVRL
;
A
#
# COMPACT_ATOMS: atom_id res chain seq x y z
N MET A 1 17.03 -19.34 -6.42
CA MET A 1 17.37 -18.04 -5.82
C MET A 1 17.44 -17.04 -6.96
N ALA A 2 16.61 -16.00 -6.95
CA ALA A 2 16.64 -14.98 -8.00
C ALA A 2 17.86 -14.08 -7.77
N GLN A 3 18.87 -14.23 -8.61
CA GLN A 3 20.07 -13.41 -8.59
C GLN A 3 19.75 -12.08 -9.25
N ILE A 4 19.74 -10.98 -8.48
CA ILE A 4 19.53 -9.64 -9.01
C ILE A 4 20.67 -9.34 -9.99
N GLN A 5 20.29 -8.94 -11.20
CA GLN A 5 21.25 -8.65 -12.26
C GLN A 5 21.71 -7.19 -12.17
N LEU A 6 23.00 -6.95 -12.41
CA LEU A 6 23.66 -5.65 -12.29
C LEU A 6 22.92 -4.52 -13.03
N ASN A 7 22.33 -4.81 -14.19
CA ASN A 7 21.56 -3.85 -14.98
C ASN A 7 20.34 -3.30 -14.24
N GLU A 8 19.57 -4.17 -13.59
CA GLU A 8 18.36 -3.78 -12.83
C GLU A 8 18.73 -2.97 -11.60
N GLN A 9 19.84 -3.34 -10.95
CA GLN A 9 20.34 -2.67 -9.76
C GLN A 9 20.81 -1.24 -10.06
N ILE A 10 21.55 -1.03 -11.15
CA ILE A 10 21.96 0.30 -11.60
C ILE A 10 20.74 1.18 -11.87
N ALA A 11 19.74 0.65 -12.59
CA ALA A 11 18.52 1.37 -12.91
C ALA A 11 17.71 1.75 -11.65
N PHE A 12 17.65 0.84 -10.67
CA PHE A 12 16.98 1.06 -9.40
C PHE A 12 17.66 2.17 -8.57
N LEU A 13 18.97 2.06 -8.34
CA LEU A 13 19.74 3.01 -7.53
C LEU A 13 19.77 4.41 -8.16
N ARG A 14 19.90 4.50 -9.49
CA ARG A 14 19.82 5.76 -10.21
C ARG A 14 18.49 6.47 -9.96
N ARG A 15 17.37 5.74 -10.05
CA ARG A 15 16.03 6.29 -9.82
C ARG A 15 15.83 6.70 -8.36
N GLN A 16 16.37 5.94 -7.42
CA GLN A 16 16.32 6.28 -5.98
C GLN A 16 17.03 7.61 -5.68
N LYS A 17 18.13 7.92 -6.39
CA LYS A 17 18.83 9.21 -6.31
C LYS A 17 18.19 10.33 -7.15
N GLY A 18 17.10 10.05 -7.85
CA GLY A 18 16.42 11.03 -8.72
C GLY A 18 17.22 11.45 -9.96
N LEU A 19 18.21 10.64 -10.38
CA LEU A 19 19.08 10.96 -11.52
C LEU A 19 18.46 10.51 -12.84
N THR A 20 18.64 11.28 -13.92
CA THR A 20 18.39 10.82 -15.29
C THR A 20 19.55 9.95 -15.78
N GLN A 21 19.36 9.15 -16.84
CA GLN A 21 20.46 8.39 -17.45
C GLN A 21 21.58 9.33 -17.94
N GLU A 22 21.20 10.50 -18.45
CA GLU A 22 22.15 11.54 -18.88
C GLU A 22 22.95 12.12 -17.70
N ALA A 23 22.29 12.41 -16.58
CA ALA A 23 22.96 12.91 -15.38
C ALA A 23 23.95 11.88 -14.81
N LEU A 24 23.56 10.59 -14.78
CA LEU A 24 24.46 9.52 -14.36
C LEU A 24 25.65 9.40 -15.33
N ALA A 25 25.40 9.46 -16.64
CA ALA A 25 26.44 9.40 -17.65
C ALA A 25 27.45 10.53 -17.50
N GLN A 26 26.98 11.75 -17.25
CA GLN A 26 27.81 12.93 -17.02
C GLN A 26 28.70 12.78 -15.77
N GLN A 27 28.17 12.23 -14.67
CA GLN A 27 28.95 12.00 -13.45
C GLN A 27 30.03 10.94 -13.63
N LEU A 28 29.81 9.96 -14.51
CA LEU A 28 30.74 8.85 -14.77
C LEU A 28 31.69 9.11 -15.95
N GLY A 29 31.53 10.24 -16.66
CA GLY A 29 32.31 10.54 -17.86
C GLY A 29 32.03 9.60 -19.04
N VAL A 30 30.83 9.02 -19.10
CA VAL A 30 30.38 8.14 -20.21
C VAL A 30 29.24 8.78 -20.99
N THR A 31 28.80 8.14 -22.07
CA THR A 31 27.66 8.63 -22.86
C THR A 31 26.33 8.15 -22.27
N ASN A 32 25.26 8.91 -22.46
CA ASN A 32 23.89 8.50 -22.10
C ASN A 32 23.53 7.13 -22.72
N GLN A 33 23.92 6.91 -23.99
CA GLN A 33 23.72 5.64 -24.68
C GLN A 33 24.42 4.47 -23.97
N THR A 34 25.60 4.68 -23.39
CA THR A 34 26.32 3.68 -22.60
C THR A 34 25.49 3.26 -21.37
N VAL A 35 24.98 4.23 -20.61
CA VAL A 35 24.13 3.96 -19.43
C VAL A 35 22.85 3.23 -19.82
N SER A 36 22.21 3.63 -20.92
CA SER A 36 21.02 2.94 -21.44
C SER A 36 21.28 1.47 -21.79
N LYS A 37 22.46 1.16 -22.37
CA LYS A 37 22.86 -0.22 -22.67
C LYS A 37 23.13 -1.03 -21.41
N TRP A 38 23.65 -0.40 -20.36
CA TRP A 38 23.80 -1.05 -19.05
C TRP A 38 22.45 -1.41 -18.46
N GLU A 39 21.53 -0.44 -18.34
CA GLU A 39 20.23 -0.66 -17.69
C GLU A 39 19.32 -1.64 -18.46
N SER A 40 19.52 -1.77 -19.78
CA SER A 40 18.81 -2.74 -20.62
C SER A 40 19.50 -4.11 -20.72
N GLY A 41 20.65 -4.30 -20.05
CA GLY A 41 21.38 -5.56 -20.05
C GLY A 41 22.10 -5.89 -21.36
N GLN A 42 22.23 -4.92 -22.27
CA GLN A 42 22.93 -5.10 -23.55
C GLN A 42 24.46 -5.13 -23.39
N CYS A 43 24.99 -4.43 -22.40
CA CYS A 43 26.39 -4.55 -21.98
C CYS A 43 26.53 -4.26 -20.49
N CYS A 44 27.69 -4.53 -19.92
CA CYS A 44 28.02 -4.18 -18.53
C CYS A 44 28.94 -2.96 -18.46
N PRO A 45 28.95 -2.24 -17.31
CA PRO A 45 30.01 -1.28 -17.00
C PRO A 45 31.38 -1.96 -16.98
N ASP A 46 32.42 -1.21 -17.31
CA ASP A 46 33.79 -1.64 -17.09
C ASP A 46 34.00 -1.94 -15.60
N ILE A 47 34.79 -2.95 -15.27
CA ILE A 47 35.14 -3.29 -13.89
C ILE A 47 35.72 -2.08 -13.13
N GLN A 48 36.43 -1.18 -13.84
CA GLN A 48 36.98 0.06 -13.27
C GLN A 48 35.91 1.08 -12.88
N LEU A 49 34.71 1.01 -13.46
CA LEU A 49 33.59 1.89 -13.14
C LEU A 49 32.76 1.39 -11.96
N LEU A 50 32.92 0.13 -11.54
CA LEU A 50 32.13 -0.43 -10.44
C LEU A 50 32.38 0.28 -9.10
N PRO A 51 33.63 0.57 -8.68
CA PRO A 51 33.87 1.33 -7.45
C PRO A 51 33.27 2.74 -7.52
N VAL A 52 33.39 3.40 -8.67
CA VAL A 52 32.85 4.76 -8.87
C VAL A 52 31.32 4.76 -8.80
N LEU A 53 30.67 3.77 -9.40
CA LEU A 53 29.22 3.58 -9.30
C LEU A 53 28.79 3.32 -7.85
N ALA A 54 29.51 2.46 -7.15
CA ALA A 54 29.24 2.13 -5.76
C ALA A 54 29.34 3.38 -4.86
N ASP A 55 30.41 4.16 -5.01
CA ASP A 55 30.63 5.42 -4.29
C ASP A 55 29.54 6.46 -4.60
N LEU A 56 29.14 6.60 -5.88
CA LEU A 56 28.09 7.52 -6.32
C LEU A 56 26.74 7.18 -5.68
N PHE A 57 26.41 5.90 -5.60
CA PHE A 57 25.18 5.43 -4.98
C PHE A 57 25.26 5.40 -3.44
N GLY A 58 26.47 5.33 -2.87
CA GLY A 58 26.70 5.25 -1.43
C GLY A 58 26.55 3.83 -0.89
N ILE A 59 26.93 2.83 -1.68
CA ILE A 59 26.83 1.39 -1.36
C ILE A 59 28.18 0.70 -1.60
N SER A 60 28.32 -0.57 -1.19
CA SER A 60 29.50 -1.35 -1.56
C SER A 60 29.43 -1.89 -3.01
N VAL A 61 30.57 -2.27 -3.58
CA VAL A 61 30.61 -2.95 -4.88
C VAL A 61 29.87 -4.29 -4.81
N ASP A 62 29.92 -4.99 -3.68
CA ASP A 62 29.15 -6.21 -3.48
C ASP A 62 27.64 -5.93 -3.57
N GLU A 63 27.14 -4.88 -2.89
CA GLU A 63 25.73 -4.46 -2.96
C GLU A 63 25.32 -4.03 -4.38
N LEU A 64 26.22 -3.37 -5.12
CA LEU A 64 26.01 -3.02 -6.54
C LEU A 64 25.87 -4.26 -7.43
N MET A 65 26.64 -5.31 -7.13
CA MET A 65 26.61 -6.59 -7.86
C MET A 65 25.49 -7.52 -7.38
N GLY A 66 24.60 -7.07 -6.49
CA GLY A 66 23.54 -7.90 -5.91
C GLY A 66 24.04 -8.88 -4.85
N HIS A 67 25.30 -8.77 -4.44
CA HIS A 67 25.91 -9.46 -3.31
C HIS A 67 25.79 -8.61 -2.05
N THR A 68 24.59 -8.50 -1.50
CA THR A 68 24.42 -7.87 -0.19
C THR A 68 24.94 -8.79 0.92
N PRO A 69 25.83 -8.32 1.82
CA PRO A 69 25.92 -8.90 3.15
C PRO A 69 24.50 -8.83 3.75
N SER A 70 23.97 -9.97 4.16
CA SER A 70 22.63 -10.07 4.76
C SER A 70 22.52 -9.07 5.93
N GLY A 71 21.80 -7.95 5.76
CA GLY A 71 21.55 -7.04 6.88
C GLY A 71 21.12 -5.59 6.61
N SER A 72 21.32 -5.00 5.41
CA SER A 72 20.92 -3.59 5.19
C SER A 72 19.42 -3.45 4.86
N LEU A 73 18.78 -2.35 5.30
CA LEU A 73 17.34 -2.10 5.04
C LEU A 73 17.06 -2.01 3.52
N ASP A 74 17.99 -1.43 2.76
CA ASP A 74 17.88 -1.34 1.30
C ASP A 74 17.90 -2.71 0.63
N SER A 75 18.75 -3.63 1.11
CA SER A 75 18.77 -5.02 0.63
C SER A 75 17.45 -5.75 0.89
N LEU A 76 16.82 -5.49 2.05
CA LEU A 76 15.51 -6.03 2.41
C LEU A 76 14.42 -5.47 1.49
N CYS A 77 14.38 -4.15 1.29
CA CYS A 77 13.41 -3.49 0.41
C CYS A 77 13.48 -4.05 -1.01
N LEU A 78 14.70 -4.24 -1.52
CA LEU A 78 14.93 -4.80 -2.85
C LEU A 78 14.53 -6.28 -2.93
N GLY A 79 14.84 -7.06 -1.90
CA GLY A 79 14.40 -8.45 -1.77
C GLY A 79 12.88 -8.58 -1.73
N LEU A 80 12.18 -7.72 -0.97
CA LEU A 80 10.73 -7.66 -0.91
C LEU A 80 10.14 -7.31 -2.27
N LYS A 81 10.69 -6.29 -2.96
CA LYS A 81 10.25 -5.95 -4.31
C LYS A 81 10.37 -7.15 -5.26
N SER A 82 11.51 -7.82 -5.26
CA SER A 82 11.74 -9.02 -6.08
C SER A 82 10.76 -10.14 -5.74
N TYR A 83 10.48 -10.35 -4.45
CA TYR A 83 9.50 -11.32 -3.97
C TYR A 83 8.11 -11.04 -4.57
N PHE A 84 7.58 -9.82 -4.37
CA PHE A 84 6.24 -9.46 -4.85
C PHE A 84 6.13 -9.45 -6.38
N THR A 85 7.20 -9.08 -7.10
CA THR A 85 7.21 -9.11 -8.57
C THR A 85 7.09 -10.54 -9.12
N ASN A 86 7.58 -11.55 -8.39
CA ASN A 86 7.58 -12.94 -8.83
C ASN A 86 6.37 -13.74 -8.32
N LEU A 87 5.45 -13.13 -7.56
CA LEU A 87 4.26 -13.81 -7.07
C LEU A 87 3.25 -14.06 -8.20
N PRO A 88 2.53 -15.20 -8.17
CA PRO A 88 1.37 -15.39 -9.01
C PRO A 88 0.33 -14.30 -8.81
N GLU A 89 -0.38 -13.94 -9.88
CA GLU A 89 -1.47 -12.98 -9.84
C GLU A 89 -2.54 -13.43 -8.82
N GLY A 90 -3.00 -12.49 -7.99
CA GLY A 90 -3.96 -12.76 -6.91
C GLY A 90 -3.35 -13.23 -5.58
N GLN A 91 -2.05 -13.52 -5.49
CA GLN A 91 -1.39 -13.88 -4.22
C GLN A 91 -0.66 -12.71 -3.54
N SER A 92 -0.41 -11.62 -4.27
CA SER A 92 0.33 -10.45 -3.77
C SER A 92 -0.32 -9.78 -2.56
N PHE A 93 -1.66 -9.75 -2.51
CA PHE A 93 -2.38 -9.10 -1.42
C PHE A 93 -2.22 -9.84 -0.09
N GLU A 94 -2.40 -11.16 -0.07
CA GLU A 94 -2.32 -11.96 1.15
C GLU A 94 -0.92 -11.89 1.78
N ASP A 95 0.12 -11.99 0.96
CA ASP A 95 1.50 -11.89 1.43
C ASP A 95 1.86 -10.48 1.89
N ALA A 96 1.38 -9.44 1.19
CA ALA A 96 1.57 -8.04 1.61
C ALA A 96 0.90 -7.78 2.95
N TYR A 97 -0.31 -8.31 3.13
CA TYR A 97 -1.04 -8.22 4.38
C TYR A 97 -0.32 -8.91 5.54
N ARG A 98 0.15 -10.15 5.35
CA ARG A 98 0.92 -10.89 6.35
C ARG A 98 2.17 -10.15 6.76
N LEU A 99 2.92 -9.61 5.80
CA LEU A 99 4.10 -8.82 6.05
C LEU A 99 3.78 -7.57 6.87
N ALA A 100 2.75 -6.81 6.50
CA ALA A 100 2.32 -5.61 7.22
C ALA A 100 1.88 -5.94 8.67
N ALA A 101 1.12 -7.03 8.85
CA ALA A 101 0.69 -7.49 10.16
C ALA A 101 1.86 -7.92 11.06
N GLN A 102 2.85 -8.61 10.49
CA GLN A 102 4.06 -9.01 11.19
C GLN A 102 4.94 -7.82 11.57
N LEU A 103 5.16 -6.87 10.65
CA LEU A 103 5.90 -5.64 10.93
C LEU A 103 5.24 -4.85 12.06
N HIS A 104 3.91 -4.74 12.05
CA HIS A 104 3.17 -4.09 13.13
C HIS A 104 3.34 -4.81 14.46
N GLU A 105 3.25 -6.15 14.47
CA GLU A 105 3.50 -6.95 15.67
C GLU A 105 4.93 -6.75 16.17
N ILE A 106 5.94 -6.73 15.29
CA ILE A 106 7.34 -6.45 15.65
C ILE A 106 7.47 -5.07 16.30
N VAL A 107 6.92 -4.01 15.69
CA VAL A 107 6.96 -2.64 16.23
C VAL A 107 6.26 -2.55 17.59
N MET A 108 5.13 -3.24 17.77
CA MET A 108 4.38 -3.25 19.02
C MET A 108 5.01 -4.12 20.12
N THR A 109 5.78 -5.13 19.72
CA THR A 109 6.46 -6.06 20.62
C THR A 109 7.92 -5.68 20.85
N ASP A 110 8.36 -4.50 20.43
CA ASP A 110 9.71 -4.04 20.72
C ASP A 110 9.88 -4.02 22.26
N GLY A 111 10.67 -4.97 22.77
CA GLY A 111 10.82 -5.26 24.22
C GLY A 111 10.03 -6.44 24.80
N TYR A 112 9.05 -7.05 24.11
CA TYR A 112 8.29 -8.21 24.60
C TYR A 112 8.49 -9.49 23.78
N LYS A 113 9.46 -10.28 24.28
CA LYS A 113 9.71 -11.73 24.10
C LYS A 113 10.59 -12.17 22.91
N LYS A 114 11.73 -12.74 23.29
CA LYS A 114 12.69 -13.53 22.49
C LYS A 114 12.11 -14.75 21.75
N ARG A 115 10.80 -15.02 21.83
CA ARG A 115 10.13 -16.16 21.18
C ARG A 115 8.66 -15.84 20.96
N LEU A 116 8.29 -15.68 19.69
CA LEU A 116 6.95 -15.85 19.16
C LEU A 116 7.07 -16.85 17.99
N PRO A 117 6.19 -17.86 17.87
CA PRO A 117 6.30 -18.88 16.83
C PRO A 117 5.73 -18.35 15.51
N TRP A 118 6.45 -17.43 14.87
CA TRP A 118 6.02 -16.74 13.65
C TRP A 118 5.71 -17.69 12.49
N SER A 119 6.35 -18.86 12.45
CA SER A 119 6.17 -19.89 11.43
C SER A 119 4.88 -20.70 11.59
N GLU A 120 4.20 -20.61 12.73
CA GLU A 120 3.02 -21.41 13.06
C GLU A 120 1.72 -20.59 13.02
N LYS A 121 1.81 -19.27 12.85
CA LYS A 121 0.67 -18.36 12.89
C LYS A 121 -0.03 -18.31 11.54
N ASN A 122 -1.23 -18.89 11.47
CA ASN A 122 -2.06 -18.84 10.27
C ASN A 122 -3.04 -17.65 10.34
N TYR A 123 -2.68 -16.53 9.71
CA TYR A 123 -3.51 -15.32 9.68
C TYR A 123 -4.86 -15.52 8.97
N ALA A 124 -5.02 -16.57 8.15
CA ALA A 124 -6.29 -16.87 7.49
C ALA A 124 -7.26 -17.66 8.39
N GLU A 125 -6.75 -18.41 9.38
CA GLU A 125 -7.53 -19.29 10.26
C GLU A 125 -7.65 -18.76 11.70
N GLU A 126 -6.63 -18.06 12.20
CA GLU A 126 -6.71 -17.40 13.49
C GLU A 126 -7.74 -16.29 13.43
N ASN A 127 -8.70 -16.33 14.36
CA ASN A 127 -9.79 -15.38 14.40
C ASN A 127 -9.26 -14.00 14.86
N MET A 128 -8.66 -13.23 13.93
CA MET A 128 -8.01 -11.94 14.16
C MET A 128 -8.96 -10.90 14.77
N THR A 129 -10.27 -11.11 14.65
CA THR A 129 -11.30 -10.29 15.33
C THR A 129 -11.24 -10.39 16.87
N ARG A 130 -10.58 -11.42 17.42
CA ARG A 130 -10.37 -11.57 18.88
C ARG A 130 -9.17 -10.77 19.40
N TRP A 131 -8.24 -10.37 18.54
CA TRP A 131 -7.18 -9.44 18.95
C TRP A 131 -7.80 -8.04 19.05
N GLY A 132 -7.83 -7.51 20.29
CA GLY A 132 -8.33 -6.17 20.57
C GLY A 132 -7.49 -5.07 19.92
N LEU A 133 -7.97 -3.82 20.07
CA LEU A 133 -7.28 -2.62 19.62
C LEU A 133 -5.85 -2.59 20.19
N SER A 134 -4.84 -2.48 19.32
CA SER A 134 -3.44 -2.25 19.69
C SER A 134 -2.96 -0.96 19.05
N ALA A 135 -2.34 -0.08 19.84
CA ALA A 135 -1.83 1.20 19.38
C ALA A 135 -0.52 1.55 20.08
N CYS A 136 0.41 2.11 19.31
CA CYS A 136 1.70 2.64 19.75
C CYS A 136 1.81 4.04 19.16
N SER A 137 2.12 5.00 20.01
CA SER A 137 2.23 6.41 19.69
C SER A 137 3.54 6.91 20.26
N GLU A 138 4.62 6.57 19.56
CA GLU A 138 5.98 6.96 19.93
C GLU A 138 6.62 7.70 18.76
N ALA A 139 7.26 8.84 19.04
CA ALA A 139 7.96 9.59 18.00
C ALA A 139 8.96 8.68 17.25
N PRO A 140 9.01 8.70 15.90
CA PRO A 140 8.42 9.71 15.02
C PRO A 140 7.02 9.37 14.47
N GLY A 141 6.27 8.38 14.98
CA GLY A 141 5.04 7.94 14.34
C GLY A 141 3.98 7.35 15.26
N ASN A 142 2.86 6.93 14.67
CA ASN A 142 1.85 6.14 15.37
C ASN A 142 1.48 4.95 14.51
N THR A 143 1.30 3.81 15.16
CA THR A 143 0.79 2.59 14.54
C THR A 143 -0.45 2.12 15.29
N LEU A 144 -1.45 1.62 14.56
CA LEU A 144 -2.70 1.15 15.14
C LEU A 144 -3.20 -0.08 14.39
N ARG A 145 -3.70 -1.06 15.13
CA ARG A 145 -4.34 -2.25 14.58
C ARG A 145 -5.63 -2.56 15.34
N SER A 146 -6.71 -2.84 14.60
CA SER A 146 -7.93 -3.43 15.15
C SER A 146 -8.48 -4.44 14.14
N GLY A 147 -8.58 -5.70 14.53
CA GLY A 147 -8.90 -6.79 13.61
C GLY A 147 -7.90 -6.86 12.45
N ASN A 148 -8.43 -6.67 11.23
CA ASN A 148 -7.67 -6.73 9.98
C ASN A 148 -7.24 -5.36 9.44
N VAL A 149 -7.52 -4.29 10.18
CA VAL A 149 -7.12 -2.94 9.77
C VAL A 149 -5.81 -2.57 10.45
N LEU A 150 -4.85 -2.10 9.66
CA LEU A 150 -3.54 -1.63 10.07
C LEU A 150 -3.34 -0.20 9.56
N LEU A 151 -3.01 0.74 10.46
CA LEU A 151 -2.72 2.13 10.14
C LEU A 151 -1.31 2.50 10.62
N PHE A 152 -0.59 3.21 9.77
CA PHE A 152 0.73 3.78 10.05
C PHE A 152 0.69 5.26 9.74
N THR A 153 1.21 6.09 10.65
CA THR A 153 1.31 7.55 10.48
C THR A 153 2.66 8.03 10.95
N ARG A 154 3.16 9.09 10.33
CA ARG A 154 4.40 9.78 10.71
C ARG A 154 4.06 11.14 11.29
N ASN A 155 4.44 11.36 12.54
CA ASN A 155 4.28 12.62 13.26
C ASN A 155 5.27 13.68 12.75
N ASP A 156 6.46 13.26 12.31
CA ASP A 156 7.49 14.16 11.76
C ASP A 156 7.17 14.69 10.35
N ALA A 157 6.19 14.09 9.67
CA ALA A 157 5.64 14.54 8.41
C ALA A 157 4.32 15.33 8.57
N TYR A 158 3.94 15.70 9.80
CA TYR A 158 2.69 16.40 10.05
C TYR A 158 2.66 17.75 9.33
N GLN A 159 1.60 17.96 8.55
CA GLN A 159 1.25 19.25 7.96
C GLN A 159 -0.15 19.61 8.42
N SER A 160 -0.34 20.89 8.80
CA SER A 160 -1.67 21.39 9.15
C SER A 160 -2.63 21.21 7.97
N PRO A 161 -3.84 20.65 8.20
CA PRO A 161 -4.77 20.40 7.11
C PRO A 161 -5.17 21.69 6.39
N LYS A 162 -5.24 21.63 5.06
CA LYS A 162 -5.76 22.71 4.22
C LYS A 162 -7.28 22.80 4.36
N ALA A 163 -7.85 23.94 3.99
CA ALA A 163 -9.31 24.14 4.02
C ALA A 163 -10.10 23.12 3.17
N ALA A 164 -9.52 22.61 2.08
CA ALA A 164 -10.12 21.52 1.29
C ALA A 164 -10.15 20.20 2.06
N GLU A 165 -9.05 19.86 2.75
CA GLU A 165 -8.94 18.63 3.55
C GLU A 165 -9.87 18.68 4.76
N LEU A 166 -10.00 19.84 5.42
CA LEU A 166 -10.97 20.04 6.51
C LEU A 166 -12.41 19.82 6.05
N ARG A 167 -12.77 20.26 4.84
CA ARG A 167 -14.10 20.01 4.26
C ARG A 167 -14.31 18.52 3.97
N ALA A 168 -13.31 17.82 3.45
CA ALA A 168 -13.38 16.38 3.24
C ALA A 168 -13.55 15.62 4.57
N ILE A 169 -12.81 16.01 5.61
CA ILE A 169 -12.96 15.46 6.97
C ILE A 169 -14.38 15.71 7.50
N GLN A 170 -14.90 16.93 7.35
CA GLN A 170 -16.27 17.25 7.77
C GLN A 170 -17.32 16.40 7.04
N ALA A 171 -17.19 16.23 5.73
CA ALA A 171 -18.09 15.40 4.94
C ALA A 171 -18.06 13.94 5.41
N ALA A 172 -16.85 13.39 5.63
CA ALA A 172 -16.68 12.06 6.19
C ALA A 172 -17.33 11.95 7.57
N LEU A 173 -17.07 12.88 8.50
CA LEU A 173 -17.69 12.87 9.83
C LEU A 173 -19.22 12.94 9.78
N LYS A 174 -19.79 13.70 8.84
CA LYS A 174 -21.24 13.76 8.63
C LYS A 174 -21.78 12.40 8.18
N MET A 175 -21.15 11.77 7.19
CA MET A 175 -21.52 10.41 6.74
C MET A 175 -21.44 9.40 7.89
N LEU A 176 -20.38 9.46 8.71
CA LEU A 176 -20.19 8.61 9.88
C LEU A 176 -21.26 8.79 10.96
N SER A 177 -21.91 9.96 11.01
CA SER A 177 -22.96 10.28 11.96
C SER A 177 -24.37 9.85 11.50
N ASP A 178 -24.56 9.56 10.21
CA ASP A 178 -25.86 9.19 9.64
C ASP A 178 -26.00 7.67 9.50
N ARG A 179 -26.93 7.10 10.27
CA ARG A 179 -27.21 5.66 10.28
C ARG A 179 -27.68 5.12 8.93
N LYS A 180 -28.46 5.89 8.17
CA LYS A 180 -28.97 5.45 6.86
C LYS A 180 -27.84 5.52 5.83
N ALA A 181 -27.04 6.58 5.84
CA ALA A 181 -25.85 6.68 4.99
C ALA A 181 -24.90 5.49 5.21
N LEU A 182 -24.62 5.14 6.48
CA LEU A 182 -23.81 3.98 6.82
C LEU A 182 -24.40 2.66 6.30
N LYS A 183 -25.72 2.48 6.36
CA LYS A 183 -26.39 1.27 5.82
C LYS A 183 -26.21 1.15 4.31
N VAL A 184 -26.43 2.24 3.57
CA VAL A 184 -26.25 2.27 2.11
C VAL A 184 -24.79 2.02 1.75
N PHE A 185 -23.86 2.70 2.43
CA PHE A 185 -22.43 2.54 2.23
C PHE A 185 -21.98 1.09 2.43
N PHE A 186 -22.33 0.45 3.55
CA PHE A 186 -21.93 -0.95 3.80
C PHE A 186 -22.68 -1.96 2.93
N ALA A 187 -23.94 -1.69 2.56
CA ALA A 187 -24.66 -2.52 1.61
C ALA A 187 -23.95 -2.53 0.25
N LEU A 188 -23.63 -1.34 -0.26
CA LEU A 188 -22.87 -1.18 -1.51
C LEU A 188 -21.49 -1.84 -1.41
N GLN A 189 -20.76 -1.59 -0.32
CA GLN A 189 -19.45 -2.19 -0.10
C GLN A 189 -19.52 -3.72 -0.12
N ASP A 190 -20.39 -4.33 0.67
CA ASP A 190 -20.46 -5.79 0.77
C ASP A 190 -20.84 -6.45 -0.55
N LEU A 191 -21.63 -5.77 -1.39
CA LEU A 191 -22.00 -6.27 -2.72
C LEU A 191 -20.82 -6.22 -3.70
N THR A 192 -19.90 -5.26 -3.52
CA THR A 192 -18.85 -4.93 -4.49
C THR A 192 -17.44 -5.28 -4.03
N VAL A 193 -17.24 -5.63 -2.76
CA VAL A 193 -15.90 -5.84 -2.16
C VAL A 193 -15.12 -7.01 -2.76
N ARG A 194 -15.81 -8.01 -3.33
CA ARG A 194 -15.18 -9.23 -3.85
C ARG A 194 -14.71 -9.12 -5.29
N ASP A 195 -15.18 -8.11 -6.02
CA ASP A 195 -14.90 -7.92 -7.44
C ASP A 195 -14.64 -6.44 -7.68
N PRO A 196 -13.40 -6.04 -8.04
CA PRO A 196 -13.02 -4.64 -8.24
C PRO A 196 -13.78 -3.94 -9.39
N ASP A 197 -14.28 -4.71 -10.35
CA ASP A 197 -14.93 -4.19 -11.56
C ASP A 197 -16.46 -4.25 -11.48
N LEU A 198 -17.01 -4.82 -10.40
CA LEU A 198 -18.44 -4.93 -10.20
C LEU A 198 -19.08 -3.61 -9.78
N TYR A 199 -20.13 -3.22 -10.50
CA TYR A 199 -21.05 -2.14 -10.14
C TYR A 199 -22.45 -2.73 -9.92
N VAL A 200 -23.21 -2.18 -8.97
CA VAL A 200 -24.53 -2.70 -8.59
C VAL A 200 -25.60 -1.61 -8.63
N THR A 201 -26.84 -1.99 -8.93
CA THR A 201 -27.96 -1.06 -9.06
C THR A 201 -28.47 -0.55 -7.71
N ALA A 202 -29.14 0.60 -7.70
CA ALA A 202 -29.79 1.16 -6.51
C ALA A 202 -30.76 0.15 -5.87
N ASP A 203 -31.54 -0.60 -6.66
CA ASP A 203 -32.43 -1.67 -6.18
C ASP A 203 -31.69 -2.70 -5.30
N GLY A 204 -30.55 -3.20 -5.79
CA GLY A 204 -29.76 -4.21 -5.09
C GLY A 204 -29.19 -3.68 -3.77
N ILE A 205 -28.79 -2.40 -3.77
CA ILE A 205 -28.28 -1.71 -2.58
C ILE A 205 -29.42 -1.50 -1.58
N ALA A 206 -30.57 -0.98 -2.00
CA ALA A 206 -31.74 -0.71 -1.18
C ALA A 206 -32.26 -1.99 -0.49
N ALA A 207 -32.36 -3.09 -1.25
CA ALA A 207 -32.76 -4.39 -0.73
C ALA A 207 -31.84 -4.88 0.39
N LYS A 208 -30.52 -4.69 0.23
CA LYS A 208 -29.53 -5.08 1.25
C LYS A 208 -29.49 -4.11 2.44
N ALA A 209 -29.62 -2.81 2.21
CA ALA A 209 -29.67 -1.77 3.23
C ALA A 209 -30.98 -1.80 4.04
N LYS A 210 -32.02 -2.46 3.51
CA LYS A 210 -33.40 -2.47 4.02
C LYS A 210 -33.95 -1.03 4.12
N LEU A 211 -33.82 -0.30 3.02
CA LEU A 211 -34.32 1.05 2.82
C LEU A 211 -35.15 1.10 1.54
N ASP A 212 -35.89 2.19 1.36
CA ASP A 212 -36.60 2.45 0.12
C ASP A 212 -35.62 2.84 -1.01
N ILE A 213 -36.03 2.63 -2.27
CA ILE A 213 -35.17 2.92 -3.42
C ILE A 213 -34.93 4.43 -3.57
N ASP A 214 -35.97 5.26 -3.43
CA ASP A 214 -35.87 6.72 -3.60
C ASP A 214 -34.93 7.30 -2.52
N GLU A 215 -35.07 6.80 -1.29
CA GLU A 215 -34.20 7.17 -0.17
C GLU A 215 -32.76 6.70 -0.38
N THR A 216 -32.57 5.53 -0.99
CA THR A 216 -31.23 4.99 -1.28
C THR A 216 -30.54 5.83 -2.37
N GLU A 217 -31.27 6.22 -3.41
CA GLU A 217 -30.76 7.08 -4.48
C GLU A 217 -30.38 8.48 -3.97
N GLU A 218 -31.20 9.08 -3.11
CA GLU A 218 -30.88 10.36 -2.46
C GLU A 218 -29.56 10.24 -1.68
N ILE A 219 -29.40 9.20 -0.87
CA ILE A 219 -28.17 8.95 -0.10
C ILE A 219 -26.98 8.69 -1.03
N LEU A 220 -27.14 7.93 -2.10
CA LEU A 220 -26.07 7.64 -3.06
C LEU A 220 -25.54 8.91 -3.72
N SER A 221 -26.40 9.91 -3.95
CA SER A 221 -25.98 11.21 -4.51
C SER A 221 -25.03 12.00 -3.59
N ASP A 222 -25.09 11.76 -2.28
CA ASP A 222 -24.26 12.37 -1.26
C ASP A 222 -23.02 11.52 -0.88
N LEU A 223 -22.96 10.26 -1.33
CA LEU A 223 -21.85 9.35 -1.04
C LEU A 223 -20.73 9.47 -2.09
N PRO A 224 -19.46 9.21 -1.72
CA PRO A 224 -18.35 9.17 -2.66
C PRO A 224 -18.43 7.88 -3.50
N VAL A 225 -19.20 7.92 -4.57
CA VAL A 225 -19.45 6.80 -5.48
C VAL A 225 -19.00 7.10 -6.91
N THR A 226 -18.57 6.06 -7.62
CA THR A 226 -18.48 6.07 -9.08
C THR A 226 -19.76 5.50 -9.68
N VAL A 227 -20.24 6.14 -10.74
CA VAL A 227 -21.45 5.74 -11.46
C VAL A 227 -21.08 5.22 -12.84
N LEU A 228 -21.64 4.07 -13.20
CA LEU A 228 -21.55 3.48 -14.53
C LEU A 228 -22.94 3.48 -15.15
N GLU A 229 -23.10 4.21 -16.26
CA GLU A 229 -24.34 4.24 -17.04
C GLU A 229 -24.38 3.02 -18.00
N ASP A 230 -25.36 2.14 -17.82
CA ASP A 230 -25.63 1.01 -18.71
C ASP A 230 -27.00 1.20 -19.38
N GLY A 231 -27.05 2.14 -20.33
CA GLY A 231 -28.28 2.51 -21.03
C GLY A 231 -29.23 3.35 -20.17
N VAL A 232 -30.23 2.71 -19.54
CA VAL A 232 -31.26 3.39 -18.73
C VAL A 232 -31.01 3.22 -17.23
N THR A 233 -30.10 2.32 -16.83
CA THR A 233 -29.90 1.97 -15.42
C THR A 233 -28.54 2.43 -14.95
N GLU A 234 -28.52 3.24 -13.89
CA GLU A 234 -27.30 3.61 -13.18
C GLU A 234 -26.84 2.46 -12.28
N LYS A 235 -25.54 2.19 -12.30
CA LYS A 235 -24.88 1.24 -11.41
C LYS A 235 -23.81 1.97 -10.61
N TYR A 236 -23.69 1.63 -9.34
CA TYR A 236 -22.86 2.34 -8.37
C TYR A 236 -21.75 1.45 -7.83
N ARG A 237 -20.66 2.09 -7.45
CA ARG A 237 -19.55 1.51 -6.67
C ARG A 237 -18.98 2.59 -5.77
N ILE A 238 -18.43 2.23 -4.61
CA ILE A 238 -17.68 3.19 -3.78
C ILE A 238 -16.45 3.64 -4.57
N GLU A 239 -16.19 4.95 -4.58
CA GLU A 239 -15.01 5.53 -5.20
C GLU A 239 -13.75 4.94 -4.55
N GLY A 240 -12.77 4.51 -5.36
CA GLY A 240 -11.55 3.88 -4.85
C GLY A 240 -10.79 4.75 -3.84
N SER A 241 -10.82 6.07 -4.02
CA SER A 241 -10.22 7.05 -3.10
C SER A 241 -10.93 7.13 -1.74
N ALA A 242 -12.14 6.59 -1.62
CA ALA A 242 -12.98 6.58 -0.43
C ALA A 242 -13.15 5.18 0.19
N ALA A 243 -12.60 4.12 -0.44
CA ALA A 243 -12.69 2.75 0.05
C ALA A 243 -12.12 2.57 1.47
N TRP A 244 -11.12 3.39 1.84
CA TRP A 244 -10.52 3.40 3.18
C TRP A 244 -11.49 3.79 4.29
N LEU A 245 -12.60 4.48 3.99
CA LEU A 245 -13.59 4.90 4.99
C LEU A 245 -14.20 3.69 5.71
N ALA A 246 -14.42 2.59 4.99
CA ALA A 246 -14.93 1.36 5.57
C ALA A 246 -14.01 0.80 6.66
N ASP A 247 -12.70 0.84 6.39
CA ASP A 247 -11.70 0.36 7.33
C ASP A 247 -11.66 1.25 8.57
N VAL A 248 -11.72 2.57 8.38
CA VAL A 248 -11.82 3.53 9.49
C VAL A 248 -13.10 3.31 10.31
N ILE A 249 -14.26 3.08 9.69
CA ILE A 249 -15.50 2.80 10.44
C ILE A 249 -15.36 1.54 11.29
N ARG A 250 -14.80 0.47 10.72
CA ARG A 250 -14.57 -0.80 11.42
C ARG A 250 -13.63 -0.63 12.63
N LEU A 251 -12.69 0.32 12.58
CA LEU A 251 -11.82 0.65 13.72
C LEU A 251 -12.60 1.24 14.89
N VAL A 252 -13.53 2.16 14.62
CA VAL A 252 -14.20 2.96 15.66
C VAL A 252 -15.31 2.15 16.37
N ARG A 253 -15.69 0.97 15.86
CA ARG A 253 -16.77 0.11 16.41
C ARG A 253 -18.04 0.91 16.76
N LEU A 254 -18.47 1.80 15.84
CA LEU A 254 -19.77 2.47 15.93
C LEU A 254 -20.92 1.46 15.75
#